data_AF-A0AA38P3H5-F1
#
_entry.id   AF-A0AA38P3H5-F1
#
_cell.length_a   1.000
_cell.length_b   1.000
_cell.length_c   1.000
_cell.angle_alpha   90.00
_cell.angle_beta   90.00
_cell.angle_gamma   90.00
#
_symmetry.space_group_name_H-M   'P 1'
#
loop_
_entity.id
_entity.type
_entity.pdbx_description
1 polymer ?
#
loop_
_entity_poly.entity_id
_entity_poly.type
_entity_poly.pdbx_seq_one_letter_code
_entity_poly.pdbx_strand_id
1 'polypeptide(L)'
;MTQHTPSKVDETRAKLSGIRRSGPSIAQEGRQRRTHVAGLEDFLKKLPLEQKLKRNHEIEEKNLVRREKQARHRAGLEEENGSPSASLISVSSEEWNTIRRSKTLFERVKDYIPAKFLAWMLEMNDVETE
;
A
#
# COMPACT_ATOMS: atom_id res chain seq x y z
N MET A 1 -34.48 -55.58 25.41
CA MET A 1 -33.15 -54.95 25.23
C MET A 1 -33.11 -54.42 23.80
N THR A 2 -33.42 -53.15 23.63
CA THR A 2 -33.69 -52.53 22.33
C THR A 2 -32.36 -52.05 21.75
N GLN A 3 -31.92 -52.63 20.63
CA GLN A 3 -30.72 -52.18 19.93
C GLN A 3 -31.00 -50.85 19.24
N HIS A 4 -30.29 -49.80 19.65
CA HIS A 4 -30.31 -48.49 19.01
C HIS A 4 -29.57 -48.58 17.67
N THR A 5 -30.31 -48.49 16.57
CA THR A 5 -29.74 -48.19 15.25
C THR A 5 -29.41 -46.70 15.18
N PRO A 6 -28.19 -46.28 14.81
CA PRO A 6 -27.86 -44.88 14.67
C PRO A 6 -28.65 -44.25 13.51
N SER A 7 -29.19 -43.06 13.78
CA SER A 7 -30.02 -42.26 12.88
C SER A 7 -29.20 -41.70 11.71
N LYS A 8 -29.78 -41.67 10.50
CA LYS A 8 -29.19 -41.11 9.27
C LYS A 8 -28.76 -39.63 9.37
N VAL A 9 -29.10 -38.95 10.47
CA VAL A 9 -28.79 -37.54 10.70
C VAL A 9 -27.33 -37.33 11.16
N ASP A 10 -26.70 -38.34 11.77
CA ASP A 10 -25.31 -38.25 12.24
C ASP A 10 -24.29 -38.43 11.09
N GLU A 11 -24.66 -39.14 10.03
CA GLU A 11 -23.81 -39.30 8.83
C GLU A 11 -23.66 -38.00 8.03
N THR A 12 -24.68 -37.12 8.08
CA THR A 12 -24.63 -35.81 7.41
C THR A 12 -23.75 -34.80 8.13
N ARG A 13 -23.54 -34.93 9.45
CA ARG A 13 -22.69 -34.01 10.22
C ARG A 13 -21.19 -34.31 10.03
N ALA A 14 -20.84 -35.58 9.78
CA ALA A 14 -19.47 -35.98 9.46
C ALA A 14 -19.03 -35.63 8.02
N LYS A 15 -19.96 -35.42 7.08
CA LYS A 15 -19.63 -35.01 5.70
C LYS A 15 -19.42 -33.50 5.51
N LEU A 16 -19.83 -32.67 6.47
CA LEU A 16 -19.70 -31.20 6.38
C LEU A 16 -18.45 -30.63 7.06
N SER A 17 -17.72 -31.42 7.85
CA SER A 17 -16.42 -31.00 8.45
C SER A 17 -15.22 -31.17 7.51
N GLY A 18 -15.41 -31.80 6.34
CA GLY A 18 -14.36 -32.08 5.35
C GLY A 18 -14.21 -31.06 4.23
N ILE A 19 -15.14 -30.11 4.08
CA ILE A 19 -15.05 -29.08 3.04
C ILE A 19 -14.36 -27.85 3.61
N ARG A 20 -13.08 -28.00 3.98
CA ARG A 20 -12.17 -26.86 3.86
C ARG A 20 -12.14 -26.56 2.37
N ARG A 21 -12.84 -25.51 1.93
CA ARG A 21 -12.56 -24.93 0.63
C ARG A 21 -11.11 -24.46 0.68
N SER A 22 -10.21 -25.32 0.24
CA SER A 22 -8.92 -24.92 -0.31
C SER A 22 -9.23 -24.09 -1.55
N GLY A 23 -9.73 -22.87 -1.33
CA GLY A 23 -9.52 -21.80 -2.29
C GLY A 23 -8.03 -21.77 -2.59
N PRO A 24 -7.63 -21.57 -3.86
CA PRO A 24 -6.23 -21.63 -4.24
C PRO A 24 -5.43 -20.76 -3.28
N SER A 25 -4.52 -21.40 -2.53
CA SER A 25 -3.53 -20.70 -1.74
C SER A 25 -2.87 -19.68 -2.66
N ILE A 26 -2.87 -18.41 -2.26
CA ILE A 26 -2.20 -17.32 -2.98
C ILE A 26 -0.68 -17.59 -3.08
N ALA A 27 -0.17 -18.63 -2.42
CA ALA A 27 1.13 -19.23 -2.71
C ALA A 27 1.02 -20.23 -3.88
N GLN A 28 0.84 -19.75 -5.11
CA GLN A 28 1.28 -20.53 -6.27
C GLN A 28 2.81 -20.62 -6.21
N GLU A 29 3.34 -21.78 -5.85
CA GLU A 29 4.75 -22.13 -6.04
C GLU A 29 5.10 -21.85 -7.51
N GLY A 30 6.00 -20.89 -7.73
CA GLY A 30 6.40 -20.43 -9.07
C GLY A 30 5.99 -19.00 -9.42
N ARG A 31 5.04 -18.38 -8.70
CA ARG A 31 4.81 -16.94 -8.85
C ARG A 31 5.82 -16.21 -7.98
N GLN A 32 7.03 -15.99 -8.52
CA GLN A 32 7.99 -15.09 -7.88
C GLN A 32 7.27 -13.80 -7.51
N ARG A 33 7.29 -13.48 -6.20
CA ARG A 33 6.86 -12.19 -5.71
C ARG A 33 7.64 -11.13 -6.49
N ARG A 34 6.96 -10.44 -7.41
CA ARG A 34 7.52 -9.33 -8.20
C ARG A 34 8.05 -8.18 -7.34
N THR A 35 7.86 -8.22 -6.01
CA THR A 35 8.37 -7.23 -5.06
C THR A 35 9.89 -7.17 -4.95
N HIS A 36 10.64 -8.13 -5.50
CA HIS A 36 12.12 -8.11 -5.44
C HIS A 36 12.75 -8.24 -6.83
N VAL A 37 12.34 -7.40 -7.78
CA VAL A 37 13.10 -7.25 -9.03
C VAL A 37 14.44 -6.60 -8.69
N ALA A 38 15.53 -7.36 -8.82
CA ALA A 38 16.88 -6.84 -8.59
C ALA A 38 17.12 -5.59 -9.46
N GLY A 39 17.70 -4.53 -8.86
CA GLY A 39 17.98 -3.26 -9.54
C GLY A 39 16.79 -2.29 -9.65
N LEU A 40 15.57 -2.68 -9.26
CA LEU A 40 14.42 -1.77 -9.24
C LEU A 40 14.64 -0.61 -8.24
N GLU A 41 15.21 -0.89 -7.08
CA GLU A 41 15.49 0.14 -6.08
C GLU A 41 16.47 1.20 -6.62
N ASP A 42 17.54 0.78 -7.28
CA ASP A 42 18.52 1.69 -7.88
C ASP A 42 17.90 2.50 -9.02
N PHE A 43 17.02 1.90 -9.81
CA PHE A 43 16.24 2.61 -10.81
C PHE A 43 15.35 3.68 -10.18
N LEU A 44 14.61 3.33 -9.12
CA LEU A 44 13.73 4.28 -8.42
C LEU A 44 14.52 5.43 -7.76
N LYS A 45 15.72 5.16 -7.24
CA LYS A 45 16.62 6.19 -6.68
C LYS A 45 17.10 7.19 -7.74
N LYS A 46 17.34 6.71 -8.96
CA LYS A 46 17.83 7.52 -10.11
C LYS A 46 16.72 8.26 -10.86
N LEU A 47 15.46 8.11 -10.47
CA LEU A 47 14.36 8.83 -11.12
C LEU A 47 14.53 10.35 -11.00
N PRO A 48 14.15 11.13 -12.03
CA PRO A 48 14.04 12.57 -11.92
C PRO A 48 13.10 12.97 -10.78
N LEU A 49 13.41 14.07 -10.10
CA LEU A 49 12.68 14.51 -8.90
C LEU A 49 11.18 14.71 -9.15
N GLU A 50 10.83 15.29 -10.30
CA GLU A 50 9.43 15.46 -10.74
C GLU A 50 8.70 14.11 -10.82
N GLN A 51 9.37 13.09 -11.36
CA GLN A 51 8.81 11.75 -11.50
C GLN A 51 8.70 11.05 -10.14
N LYS A 52 9.67 11.25 -9.23
CA LYS A 52 9.58 10.74 -7.85
C LYS A 52 8.34 11.28 -7.15
N LEU A 53 8.11 12.59 -7.22
CA LEU A 53 6.97 13.24 -6.57
C LEU A 53 5.64 12.79 -7.16
N LYS A 54 5.52 12.79 -8.50
CA LYS A 54 4.32 12.29 -9.17
C LYS A 54 4.02 10.83 -8.79
N ARG A 55 5.05 9.99 -8.74
CA ARG A 55 4.89 8.58 -8.39
C ARG A 55 4.51 8.39 -6.92
N ASN A 56 5.08 9.18 -6.03
CA ASN A 56 4.69 9.19 -4.62
C ASN A 56 3.23 9.58 -4.43
N HIS A 57 2.77 10.62 -5.14
CA HIS A 57 1.37 11.02 -5.13
C HIS A 57 0.43 9.88 -5.54
N GLU A 58 0.70 9.22 -6.68
CA GLU A 58 -0.07 8.04 -7.12
C GLU A 58 -0.05 6.88 -6.12
N ILE A 59 1.08 6.69 -5.42
CA ILE A 59 1.20 5.66 -4.39
C ILE A 59 0.33 6.02 -3.19
N GLU A 60 0.33 7.28 -2.76
CA GLU A 60 -0.49 7.77 -1.66
C GLU A 60 -1.98 7.61 -1.95
N GLU A 61 -2.45 7.99 -3.14
CA GLU A 61 -3.85 7.79 -3.55
C GLU A 61 -4.26 6.32 -3.47
N LYS A 62 -3.44 5.42 -4.04
CA LYS A 62 -3.71 3.98 -3.98
C LYS A 62 -3.66 3.45 -2.54
N ASN A 63 -2.77 3.98 -1.71
CA ASN A 63 -2.68 3.61 -0.31
C ASN A 63 -3.87 4.12 0.50
N LEU A 64 -4.45 5.27 0.15
CA LEU A 64 -5.65 5.79 0.79
C LEU A 64 -6.83 4.83 0.58
N VAL A 65 -7.06 4.41 -0.68
CA VAL A 65 -8.09 3.43 -1.02
C VAL A 65 -7.87 2.10 -0.28
N ARG A 66 -6.60 1.65 -0.17
CA ARG A 66 -6.28 0.44 0.60
C ARG A 66 -6.55 0.60 2.09
N ARG A 67 -6.19 1.73 2.68
CA ARG A 67 -6.45 2.03 4.10
C ARG A 67 -7.94 2.04 4.40
N GLU A 68 -8.75 2.62 3.51
CA GLU A 68 -10.20 2.62 3.64
C GLU A 68 -10.78 1.20 3.60
N LYS A 69 -10.37 0.38 2.64
CA LYS A 69 -10.77 -1.03 2.57
C LYS A 69 -10.34 -1.81 3.81
N GLN A 70 -9.13 -1.58 4.31
CA GLN A 70 -8.65 -2.20 5.55
C GLN A 70 -9.50 -1.76 6.75
N ALA A 71 -9.92 -0.50 6.82
CA ALA A 71 -10.81 -0.01 7.86
C ALA A 71 -12.20 -0.68 7.78
N ARG A 72 -12.76 -0.81 6.57
CA ARG A 72 -14.04 -1.52 6.33
C ARG A 72 -13.97 -2.99 6.69
N HIS A 73 -12.89 -3.69 6.33
CA HIS A 73 -12.67 -5.07 6.74
C HIS A 73 -12.59 -5.20 8.27
N ARG A 74 -11.85 -4.32 8.95
CA ARG A 74 -11.79 -4.29 10.42
C ARG A 74 -13.16 -4.03 11.09
N ALA A 75 -14.05 -3.33 10.39
CA ALA A 75 -15.43 -3.10 10.81
C ALA A 75 -16.39 -4.25 10.43
N GLY A 76 -15.91 -5.32 9.78
CA GLY A 76 -16.73 -6.46 9.34
C GLY A 76 -17.61 -6.18 8.12
N LEU A 77 -17.33 -5.11 7.36
CA LEU A 77 -18.15 -4.67 6.23
C LEU A 77 -17.67 -5.21 4.86
N GLU A 78 -16.43 -5.68 4.76
CA GLU A 78 -15.82 -6.21 3.54
C GLU A 78 -14.90 -7.39 3.87
N GLU A 79 -14.58 -8.23 2.88
CA GLU A 79 -13.59 -9.31 3.03
C GLU A 79 -12.15 -8.79 3.12
N GLU A 80 -11.25 -9.59 3.71
CA GLU A 80 -9.85 -9.22 3.89
C GLU A 80 -9.14 -9.02 2.54
N ASN A 81 -8.66 -7.80 2.30
CA ASN A 81 -7.83 -7.50 1.13
C ASN A 81 -6.35 -7.54 1.52
N GLY A 82 -5.69 -8.67 1.23
CA GLY A 82 -4.36 -9.03 1.74
C GLY A 82 -3.14 -8.28 1.18
N SER A 83 -3.31 -7.07 0.62
CA SER A 83 -2.16 -6.29 0.13
C SER A 83 -1.80 -5.14 1.07
N PRO A 84 -0.56 -5.09 1.59
CA PRO A 84 -0.09 -3.97 2.39
C PRO A 84 -0.01 -2.68 1.56
N SER A 85 0.04 -1.54 2.25
CA SER A 85 0.32 -0.25 1.60
C SER A 85 1.74 -0.27 1.01
N ALA A 86 1.91 0.35 -0.15
CA ALA A 86 3.22 0.48 -0.79
C ALA A 86 4.03 1.60 -0.13
N SER A 87 5.35 1.41 -0.02
CA SER A 87 6.26 2.46 0.43
C SER A 87 6.42 3.56 -0.61
N LEU A 88 6.70 4.77 -0.14
CA LEU A 88 7.05 5.91 -1.01
C LEU A 88 8.51 5.79 -1.46
N ILE A 89 8.81 6.42 -2.58
CA ILE A 89 10.18 6.66 -3.06
C ILE A 89 10.78 7.77 -2.20
N SER A 90 11.96 7.51 -1.65
CA SER A 90 12.66 8.50 -0.83
C SER A 90 13.04 9.74 -1.63
N VAL A 91 12.80 10.91 -1.04
CA VAL A 91 13.25 12.22 -1.52
C VAL A 91 14.16 12.82 -0.44
N SER A 92 15.40 13.14 -0.78
CA SER A 92 16.40 13.63 0.17
C SER A 92 16.15 15.09 0.57
N SER A 93 16.80 15.53 1.66
CA SER A 93 16.73 16.91 2.12
C SER A 93 17.29 17.90 1.07
N GLU A 94 18.34 17.52 0.34
CA GLU A 94 18.90 18.30 -0.75
C GLU A 94 17.92 18.43 -1.92
N GLU A 95 17.21 17.35 -2.24
CA GLU A 95 16.16 17.36 -3.27
C GLU A 95 15.01 18.29 -2.86
N TRP A 96 14.57 18.23 -1.60
CA TRP A 96 13.56 19.15 -1.06
C TRP A 96 14.02 20.61 -1.08
N ASN A 97 15.26 20.89 -0.70
CA ASN A 97 15.85 22.23 -0.82
C ASN A 97 15.94 22.71 -2.27
N THR A 98 16.21 21.81 -3.21
CA THR A 98 16.24 22.13 -4.65
C THR A 98 14.87 22.57 -5.14
N ILE A 99 13.80 21.87 -4.72
CA ILE A 99 12.42 22.25 -5.03
C ILE A 99 12.09 23.61 -4.43
N ARG A 100 12.40 23.80 -3.14
CA ARG A 100 12.13 25.06 -2.42
C ARG A 100 12.77 26.27 -3.08
N ARG A 101 14.04 26.15 -3.48
CA ARG A 101 14.82 27.28 -4.03
C ARG A 101 14.55 27.54 -5.52
N SER A 102 14.06 26.56 -6.26
CA SER A 102 13.81 26.70 -7.70
C SER A 102 12.33 26.95 -7.99
N LYS A 103 11.98 28.21 -8.28
CA LYS A 103 10.60 28.60 -8.62
C LYS A 103 10.04 27.79 -9.80
N THR A 104 10.83 27.57 -10.84
CA THR A 104 10.40 26.82 -12.04
C THR A 104 10.17 25.34 -11.76
N LEU A 105 10.95 24.74 -10.86
CA LEU A 105 10.75 23.36 -10.43
C LEU A 105 9.54 23.25 -9.51
N PHE A 106 9.43 24.14 -8.51
CA PHE A 106 8.31 24.20 -7.59
C PHE A 106 6.97 24.27 -8.34
N GLU A 107 6.82 25.21 -9.28
CA GLU A 107 5.57 25.35 -10.06
C GLU A 107 5.19 24.09 -10.82
N ARG A 108 6.17 23.30 -11.29
CA ARG A 108 5.92 22.05 -12.01
C ARG A 108 5.49 20.90 -11.12
N VAL A 109 5.85 20.94 -9.83
CA VAL A 109 5.65 19.80 -8.92
C VAL A 109 4.73 20.08 -7.73
N LYS A 110 4.35 21.34 -7.50
CA LYS A 110 3.57 21.77 -6.32
C LYS A 110 2.31 20.95 -6.07
N ASP A 111 1.63 20.51 -7.12
CA ASP A 111 0.39 19.71 -7.01
C ASP A 111 0.64 18.29 -6.48
N TYR A 112 1.89 17.82 -6.55
CA TYR A 112 2.30 16.51 -6.03
C TYR A 112 2.99 16.58 -4.67
N ILE A 113 3.18 17.79 -4.11
CA ILE A 113 3.83 17.97 -2.81
C ILE A 113 2.81 17.79 -1.68
N PRO A 114 3.05 16.89 -0.71
CA PRO A 114 2.17 16.78 0.46
C PRO A 114 2.16 18.08 1.28
N ALA A 115 0.97 18.46 1.80
CA ALA A 115 0.77 19.72 2.52
C ALA A 115 1.78 19.98 3.65
N LYS A 116 2.20 18.93 4.37
CA LYS A 116 3.23 19.04 5.43
C LYS A 116 4.56 19.59 4.93
N PHE A 117 4.95 19.26 3.69
CA PHE A 117 6.19 19.75 3.10
C PHE A 117 6.02 21.16 2.55
N LEU A 118 4.83 21.54 2.07
CA LEU A 118 4.54 22.93 1.71
C LEU A 118 4.65 23.84 2.95
N ALA A 119 4.10 23.42 4.09
CA ALA A 119 4.21 24.16 5.35
C ALA A 119 5.68 24.32 5.79
N TRP A 120 6.46 23.23 5.76
CA TRP A 120 7.90 23.28 6.04
C TRP A 120 8.66 24.22 5.10
N MET A 121 8.33 24.23 3.80
CA MET A 121 8.98 25.15 2.84
C MET A 121 8.71 26.62 3.15
N LEU A 122 7.49 26.95 3.58
CA LEU A 122 7.12 28.31 3.99
C LEU A 122 7.92 28.74 5.22
N GLU A 123 7.94 27.91 6.26
CA GLU A 123 8.70 28.17 7.50
C GLU A 123 10.19 28.41 7.22
N MET A 124 10.81 27.58 6.38
CA MET A 124 12.23 27.73 6.04
C MET A 124 12.52 28.98 5.21
N ASN A 125 11.56 29.45 4.41
CA ASN A 125 11.73 30.69 3.65
C ASN A 125 11.64 31.92 4.56
N ASP A 126 10.76 31.90 5.57
CA ASP A 126 10.61 32.99 6.53
C ASP A 126 11.88 33.14 7.39
N VAL A 127 12.46 32.02 7.85
CA VAL A 127 13.71 32.00 8.64
C VAL A 127 14.93 32.51 7.84
N GLU A 128 14.96 32.31 6.51
CA GLU A 128 16.07 32.82 5.67
C GLU A 128 15.93 34.32 5.35
N THR A 129 14.79 34.96 5.65
CA THR A 129 14.55 36.39 5.41
C THR A 129 14.80 37.30 6.61
N GLU A 130 15.10 36.73 7.78
CA GLU A 130 15.55 37.43 9.00
C GLU A 130 17.08 37.46 9.10
#